data_AF-A0A957U7I3-F1
#
_entry.id   AF-A0A957U7I3-F1
#
_cell.length_a   1.000
_cell.length_b   1.000
_cell.length_c   1.000
_cell.angle_alpha   90.00
_cell.angle_beta   90.00
_cell.angle_gamma   90.00
#
_symmetry.space_group_name_H-M   'P 1'
#
loop_
_entity.id
_entity.type
_entity.pdbx_description
1 polymer ?
#
loop_
_entity_poly.entity_id
_entity_poly.type
_entity_poly.pdbx_seq_one_letter_code
_entity_poly.pdbx_strand_id
1 'polypeptide(L)' 'EVTLQVRADEDARQIEFAVSDTGIGIAPEDVQHLFKPFTQVDGSLTRRYEGTGLGLALVKELATLH' A
#
# COMPACT_ATOMS: atom_id res chain seq x y z
N GLU A 1 -0.39 7.77 13.38
CA GLU A 1 -1.46 6.83 13.80
C GLU A 1 -1.87 6.01 12.59
N VAL A 2 -2.25 4.75 12.78
CA VAL A 2 -2.71 3.87 11.69
C VAL A 2 -4.02 3.23 12.13
N THR A 3 -5.03 3.27 11.26
CA THR A 3 -6.36 2.70 11.50
C THR A 3 -6.71 1.70 10.40
N LEU A 4 -7.49 0.68 10.75
CA LEU A 4 -8.05 -0.31 9.83
C LEU A 4 -9.57 -0.27 9.95
N GLN A 5 -10.26 -0.09 8.84
CA GLN A 5 -11.71 -0.22 8.72
C GLN A 5 -12.04 -1.42 7.83
N VAL A 6 -13.09 -2.14 8.20
CA VAL A 6 -13.59 -3.29 7.44
C VAL A 6 -15.07 -3.05 7.14
N ARG A 7 -15.46 -3.20 5.88
CA ARG A 7 -16.85 -3.09 5.43
C ARG A 7 -17.24 -4.35 4.67
N ALA A 8 -18.44 -4.85 4.91
CA ALA A 8 -19.01 -5.94 4.14
C ALA A 8 -20.09 -5.36 3.22
N ASP A 9 -20.02 -5.74 1.95
CA ASP A 9 -21.07 -5.50 0.97
C ASP A 9 -21.71 -6.85 0.65
N GLU A 10 -22.90 -7.09 1.21
CA GLU A 10 -23.63 -8.34 1.04
C GLU A 10 -24.16 -8.51 -0.38
N ASP A 11 -24.51 -7.40 -1.06
CA ASP A 11 -25.05 -7.42 -2.42
C ASP A 11 -23.94 -7.74 -3.45
N ALA A 12 -22.77 -7.10 -3.30
CA ALA A 12 -21.59 -7.40 -4.11
C ALA A 12 -20.86 -8.67 -3.67
N ARG A 13 -21.21 -9.21 -2.49
CA ARG A 13 -20.57 -10.37 -1.85
C ARG A 13 -19.07 -10.17 -1.65
N GLN A 14 -18.70 -8.96 -1.22
CA GLN A 14 -17.32 -8.49 -1.08
C GLN A 14 -17.05 -7.99 0.34
N ILE A 15 -15.79 -8.05 0.75
CA ILE A 15 -15.30 -7.43 1.98
C ILE A 15 -14.21 -6.43 1.62
N GLU A 16 -14.40 -5.18 2.00
CA GLU A 16 -13.43 -4.09 1.81
C GLU A 16 -12.61 -3.89 3.09
N PHE A 17 -11.29 -3.81 2.91
CA PHE A 17 -10.35 -3.43 3.97
C PHE A 17 -9.73 -2.08 3.61
N ALA A 18 -9.91 -1.08 4.47
CA ALA A 18 -9.35 0.25 4.30
C ALA A 18 -8.34 0.56 5.42
N VAL A 19 -7.07 0.74 5.06
CA VAL A 19 -6.00 1.18 5.97
C VAL A 19 -5.78 2.67 5.78
N SER A 20 -5.73 3.44 6.86
CA SER A 20 -5.48 4.88 6.84
C SER A 20 -4.41 5.25 7.84
N ASP A 21 -3.43 6.05 7.43
CA ASP A 21 -2.36 6.55 8.27
C ASP A 21 -2.23 8.08 8.19
N THR A 22 -1.57 8.66 9.21
CA THR A 22 -1.27 10.10 9.27
C THR A 22 0.21 10.41 8.97
N GLY A 23 0.87 9.53 8.22
CA GLY A 23 2.27 9.64 7.84
C GLY A 23 2.55 10.74 6.82
N ILE A 24 3.75 10.68 6.23
CA ILE A 24 4.26 11.71 5.30
C ILE A 24 3.45 11.84 4.00
N GLY A 25 2.54 10.91 3.74
CA GLY A 25 1.80 10.83 2.49
C GLY A 25 2.66 10.34 1.31
N ILE A 26 2.04 10.31 0.12
CA ILE A 26 2.65 9.87 -1.13
C ILE A 26 2.33 10.94 -2.17
N ALA A 27 3.33 11.41 -2.91
CA ALA A 27 3.08 12.38 -3.97
C ALA A 27 2.26 11.75 -5.11
N PRO A 28 1.34 12.49 -5.76
CA PRO A 28 0.49 11.94 -6.81
C PRO A 28 1.25 11.22 -7.94
N GLU A 29 2.41 11.77 -8.33
CA GLU A 29 3.30 11.19 -9.35
C GLU A 29 3.88 9.83 -8.95
N ASP A 30 4.03 9.55 -7.66
CA ASP A 30 4.65 8.35 -7.13
C ASP A 30 3.66 7.20 -6.91
N VAL A 31 2.36 7.47 -6.93
CA VAL A 31 1.30 6.48 -6.72
C VAL A 31 1.41 5.31 -7.71
N GLN A 32 1.79 5.58 -8.96
CA GLN A 32 1.97 4.57 -10.01
C GLN A 32 3.11 3.57 -9.72
N HIS A 33 3.99 3.88 -8.77
CA HIS A 33 5.17 3.08 -8.41
C HIS A 33 4.94 2.18 -7.19
N LEU A 34 3.86 2.39 -6.43
CA LEU A 34 3.64 1.73 -5.13
C LEU A 34 3.64 0.19 -5.20
N PHE A 35 3.14 -0.37 -6.29
CA PHE A 35 3.04 -1.83 -6.46
C PHE A 35 4.19 -2.43 -7.25
N LYS A 36 5.24 -1.66 -7.56
CA LYS A 36 6.41 -2.17 -8.26
C LYS A 36 7.37 -2.81 -7.24
N PRO A 37 7.74 -4.09 -7.43
CA PRO A 37 8.71 -4.74 -6.55
C PRO A 37 10.02 -3.96 -6.48
N PHE A 38 10.65 -3.95 -5.30
CA PHE A 38 11.94 -3.31 -5.06
C PHE A 38 11.98 -1.80 -5.33
N THR A 39 10.82 -1.15 -5.39
CA THR A 39 10.72 0.29 -5.63
C THR A 39 10.49 1.02 -4.30
N GLN A 40 11.26 2.07 -4.09
CA GLN A 40 11.08 3.02 -2.99
C GLN A 40 10.88 4.41 -3.60
N VAL A 41 9.92 5.15 -3.06
CA VAL A 41 9.57 6.51 -3.53
C VAL A 41 10.65 7.53 -3.16
N ASP A 42 11.46 7.25 -2.14
CA ASP A 42 12.56 8.12 -1.72
C ASP A 42 13.84 7.81 -2.52
N GLY A 43 14.20 8.73 -3.42
CA GLY A 43 15.42 8.67 -4.23
C GLY A 43 16.68 9.20 -3.52
N SER A 44 16.61 9.51 -2.21
CA SER A 44 17.78 9.98 -1.47
C SER A 44 18.82 8.86 -1.31
N LEU A 45 20.10 9.20 -1.52
CA LEU A 45 21.26 8.29 -1.37
C LEU A 45 21.37 7.67 0.05
N THR A 46 20.69 8.27 1.02
CA THR A 46 20.57 7.79 2.39
C THR A 46 19.24 7.06 2.56
N ARG A 47 19.27 5.76 2.86
CA ARG A 47 18.07 5.01 3.29
C ARG A 47 17.45 5.70 4.50
N ARG A 48 16.41 6.50 4.28
CA ARG A 48 15.71 7.21 5.36
C ARG A 48 14.75 6.30 6.12
N TYR A 49 14.27 5.25 5.45
CA TYR A 49 13.37 4.23 5.99
C TYR A 49 13.86 2.83 5.60
N GLU A 50 13.81 1.89 6.55
CA GLU A 50 14.12 0.49 6.28
C GLU A 50 13.01 -0.18 5.45
N GLY A 51 13.38 -1.14 4.60
CA GLY A 51 12.43 -1.91 3.79
C GLY A 51 13.00 -2.29 2.44
N THR A 52 12.53 -3.40 1.88
CA THR A 52 12.94 -3.90 0.55
C THR A 52 12.07 -3.38 -0.58
N GLY A 53 10.99 -2.65 -0.29
CA GLY A 53 10.01 -2.23 -1.31
C GLY A 53 9.13 -3.38 -1.83
N LEU A 54 8.99 -4.48 -1.08
CA LEU A 54 8.18 -5.63 -1.50
C LEU A 54 6.76 -5.67 -0.92
N GLY A 55 6.50 -4.97 0.18
CA GLY A 55 5.25 -5.11 0.93
C GLY A 55 3.98 -4.90 0.10
N LEU A 56 3.86 -3.75 -0.57
CA LEU A 56 2.68 -3.44 -1.38
C LEU A 56 2.56 -4.31 -2.63
N ALA A 57 3.68 -4.70 -3.24
CA ALA A 57 3.67 -5.63 -4.37
C ALA A 57 3.05 -6.98 -3.96
N LEU A 58 3.45 -7.52 -2.80
CA LEU A 58 2.86 -8.75 -2.25
C LEU A 58 1.38 -8.59 -1.91
N VAL A 59 0.98 -7.46 -1.30
CA VAL A 59 -0.44 -7.18 -1.00
C VAL A 59 -1.27 -7.21 -2.27
N LYS A 60 -0.79 -6.61 -3.37
CA LYS A 60 -1.48 -6.64 -4.66
C LYS A 60 -1.60 -8.05 -5.22
N GLU A 61 -0.52 -8.84 -5.18
CA GLU A 61 -0.57 -10.23 -5.65
C GLU A 61 -1.58 -11.05 -4.84
N LEU A 62 -1.54 -10.98 -3.51
CA LEU A 62 -2.47 -11.69 -2.63
C LEU A 62 -3.93 -11.28 -2.85
N ALA A 63 -4.17 -9.98 -3.03
CA ALA A 63 -5.50 -9.45 -3.30
C ALA A 63 -6.03 -9.83 -4.69
N THR A 64 -5.16 -10.04 -5.68
CA THR A 64 -5.58 -10.44 -7.04
C THR A 64 -5.80 -11.95 -7.16
N LEU A 65 -5.28 -12.75 -6.23
CA LEU A 65 -5.47 -14.20 -6.19
C LEU A 65 -6.86 -14.63 -5.66
N HIS A 66 -7.61 -13.71 -5.06
CA HIS A 66 -8.94 -13.93 -4.48
C HIS A 66 -9.98 -13.07 -5.19
#